data_AF-D0LLY1-F1
#
_entry.id   AF-D0LLY1-F1
#
_cell.length_a   1.000
_cell.length_b   1.000
_cell.length_c   1.000
_cell.angle_alpha   90.00
_cell.angle_beta   90.00
_cell.angle_gamma   90.00
#
_symmetry.space_group_name_H-M   'P 1'
#
loop_
_entity.id
_entity.type
_entity.pdbx_description
1 polymer ?
#
loop_
_entity_poly.entity_id
_entity_poly.type
_entity_poly.pdbx_seq_one_letter_code
_entity_poly.pdbx_strand_id
1 'polypeptide(L)'
;MNDLATSFVISEEQKRSFAGMYVLKKMDLKPKEGGITMELHPPTEMAVLADVMQQLMYDEYVSINQRKKRYDITKRGLEYIGLLIDEAERYIDEFDDEEAEDMVEELRERNIDVLRVRFLWGWYQGEFDDLTLFQERRGMRPVERLWPIFLMSDEFYANLALDVPGYGQD
;
A
#
# COMPACT_ATOMS: atom_id res chain seq x y z
N MET A 1 20.04 -24.66 -4.38
CA MET A 1 20.99 -23.98 -3.48
C MET A 1 20.24 -22.79 -2.92
N ASN A 2 19.64 -22.99 -1.74
CA ASN A 2 19.10 -21.92 -0.91
C ASN A 2 20.26 -21.37 -0.08
N ASP A 3 20.44 -20.05 -0.11
CA ASP A 3 20.92 -19.18 0.97
C ASP A 3 21.57 -17.92 0.39
N LEU A 4 20.72 -17.01 -0.10
CA LEU A 4 20.97 -15.57 -0.17
C LEU A 4 19.61 -14.86 -0.04
N ALA A 5 18.84 -15.20 0.98
CA ALA A 5 17.74 -14.34 1.42
C ALA A 5 18.36 -13.34 2.40
N THR A 6 18.92 -12.26 1.86
CA THR A 6 19.13 -11.04 2.64
C THR A 6 17.77 -10.71 3.23
N SER A 7 17.65 -10.82 4.56
CA SER A 7 16.37 -10.78 5.26
C SER A 7 15.68 -9.46 4.97
N PHE A 8 14.69 -9.46 4.10
CA PHE A 8 13.78 -8.34 3.93
C PHE A 8 13.05 -8.11 5.27
N VAL A 9 13.27 -6.96 5.92
CA VAL A 9 12.61 -6.60 7.19
C VAL A 9 11.86 -5.29 7.00
N ILE A 10 10.56 -5.39 6.69
CA ILE A 10 9.63 -4.28 6.85
C ILE A 10 8.98 -4.36 8.23
N SER A 11 8.90 -3.24 8.94
CA SER A 11 8.22 -3.22 10.24
C SER A 11 6.71 -3.39 10.08
N GLU A 12 6.07 -4.01 11.07
CA GLU A 12 4.60 -4.10 11.14
C GLU A 12 3.92 -2.72 11.10
N GLU A 13 4.59 -1.69 11.62
CA GLU A 13 4.11 -0.32 11.56
C GLU A 13 4.12 0.24 10.12
N GLN A 14 5.20 0.02 9.36
CA GLN A 14 5.25 0.39 7.95
C GLN A 14 4.20 -0.37 7.13
N LYS A 15 4.01 -1.68 7.36
CA LYS A 15 2.95 -2.45 6.70
C LYS A 15 1.58 -1.84 6.96
N ARG A 16 1.26 -1.52 8.22
CA ARG A 16 -0.01 -0.88 8.58
C ARG A 16 -0.19 0.48 7.93
N SER A 17 0.88 1.28 7.84
CA SER A 17 0.87 2.57 7.16
C SER A 17 0.51 2.42 5.68
N PHE A 18 1.21 1.55 4.94
CA PHE A 18 0.95 1.30 3.52
C PHE A 18 -0.44 0.69 3.28
N ALA A 19 -0.84 -0.27 4.13
CA ALA A 19 -2.19 -0.82 4.07
C ALA A 19 -3.27 0.23 4.34
N GLY A 20 -3.02 1.19 5.23
CA GLY A 20 -3.91 2.32 5.48
C GLY A 20 -4.13 3.18 4.23
N MET A 21 -3.07 3.50 3.49
CA MET A 21 -3.16 4.23 2.20
C MET A 21 -3.97 3.45 1.16
N TYR A 22 -3.73 2.14 1.07
CA TYR A 22 -4.48 1.26 0.16
C TYR A 22 -5.98 1.20 0.51
N VAL A 23 -6.30 1.02 1.79
CA VAL A 23 -7.69 0.94 2.28
C VAL A 23 -8.42 2.25 2.02
N LEU A 24 -7.78 3.40 2.28
CA LEU A 24 -8.37 4.71 1.99
C LEU A 24 -8.71 4.88 0.51
N LYS A 25 -7.81 4.50 -0.41
CA LYS A 25 -8.12 4.49 -1.86
C LYS A 25 -9.32 3.61 -2.17
N LYS A 26 -9.33 2.37 -1.67
CA LYS A 26 -10.44 1.43 -1.90
C LYS A 26 -11.75 1.96 -1.34
N MET A 27 -11.76 2.67 -0.21
CA MET A 27 -12.97 3.26 0.36
C MET A 27 -13.46 4.51 -0.40
N ASP A 28 -12.57 5.24 -1.08
CA ASP A 28 -12.89 6.46 -1.84
C ASP A 28 -13.48 6.14 -3.23
N LEU A 29 -13.00 5.06 -3.85
CA LEU A 29 -13.44 4.61 -5.17
C LEU A 29 -14.91 4.15 -5.19
N LYS A 30 -15.55 4.25 -6.36
CA LYS A 30 -16.88 3.66 -6.57
C LYS A 30 -16.76 2.14 -6.73
N PRO A 31 -17.81 1.37 -6.44
CA PRO A 31 -17.78 -0.09 -6.61
C PRO A 31 -17.37 -0.57 -8.01
N LYS A 32 -17.81 0.14 -9.06
CA LYS A 32 -17.44 -0.16 -10.46
C LYS A 32 -15.96 0.08 -10.79
N GLU A 33 -15.25 0.81 -9.94
CA GLU A 33 -13.82 1.13 -10.04
C GLU A 33 -13.02 0.29 -9.02
N GLY A 34 -13.62 -0.75 -8.44
CA GLY A 34 -12.98 -1.61 -7.45
C GLY A 34 -13.04 -1.09 -6.02
N GLY A 35 -13.88 -0.09 -5.75
CA GLY A 35 -14.10 0.45 -4.42
C GLY A 35 -14.88 -0.49 -3.48
N ILE A 36 -14.66 -0.34 -2.19
CA ILE A 36 -15.22 -1.18 -1.13
C ILE A 36 -16.02 -0.36 -0.13
N THR A 37 -16.98 -1.00 0.53
CA THR A 37 -17.58 -0.49 1.76
C THR A 37 -16.97 -1.23 2.93
N MET A 38 -16.34 -0.51 3.87
CA MET A 38 -15.82 -1.10 5.09
C MET A 38 -16.91 -1.15 6.16
N GLU A 39 -17.41 -2.35 6.47
CA GLU A 39 -18.44 -2.57 7.48
C GLU A 39 -17.88 -2.51 8.91
N LEU A 40 -18.71 -2.18 9.90
CA LEU A 40 -18.27 -2.17 11.31
C LEU A 40 -17.94 -3.56 11.85
N HIS A 41 -18.55 -4.59 11.26
CA HIS A 41 -18.30 -5.99 11.55
C HIS A 41 -17.80 -6.65 10.27
N PRO A 42 -16.51 -6.47 9.93
CA PRO A 42 -15.97 -7.00 8.70
C PRO A 42 -16.05 -8.53 8.68
N PRO A 43 -16.20 -9.15 7.50
CA PRO A 43 -16.09 -10.61 7.36
C PRO A 43 -14.68 -11.07 7.75
N THR A 44 -14.53 -12.38 8.04
CA THR A 44 -13.27 -12.96 8.54
C THR A 44 -12.07 -12.64 7.64
N GLU A 45 -12.25 -12.68 6.32
CA GLU A 45 -11.23 -12.32 5.33
C GLU A 45 -10.69 -10.88 5.44
N MET A 46 -11.41 -9.98 6.10
CA MET A 46 -11.03 -8.57 6.33
C MET A 46 -10.50 -8.33 7.75
N ALA A 47 -10.52 -9.34 8.62
CA ALA A 47 -10.12 -9.21 10.02
C ALA A 47 -8.64 -8.80 10.21
N VAL A 48 -7.78 -9.13 9.25
CA VAL A 48 -6.36 -8.73 9.24
C VAL A 48 -6.15 -7.22 9.17
N LEU A 49 -7.18 -6.46 8.74
CA LEU A 49 -7.15 -5.00 8.68
C LEU A 49 -7.64 -4.32 9.96
N ALA A 50 -7.95 -5.07 11.04
CA ALA A 50 -8.50 -4.49 12.26
C ALA A 50 -7.62 -3.37 12.84
N ASP A 51 -6.32 -3.60 12.95
CA ASP A 51 -5.36 -2.62 13.47
C ASP A 51 -5.17 -1.45 12.49
N VAL A 52 -5.25 -1.70 11.18
CA VAL A 52 -5.22 -0.65 10.14
C VAL A 52 -6.43 0.28 10.31
N MET A 53 -7.62 -0.29 10.46
CA MET A 53 -8.86 0.49 10.67
C MET A 53 -8.86 1.25 11.99
N GLN A 54 -8.29 0.66 13.05
CA GLN A 54 -8.12 1.34 14.33
C GLN A 54 -7.20 2.55 14.19
N GLN A 55 -6.07 2.41 13.50
CA GLN A 55 -5.13 3.50 13.25
C GLN A 55 -5.78 4.61 12.39
N LEU A 56 -6.46 4.25 11.29
CA LEU A 56 -7.17 5.21 10.45
C LEU A 56 -8.25 5.99 11.22
N MET A 57 -8.90 5.37 12.21
CA MET A 57 -9.85 6.06 13.07
C MET A 57 -9.15 6.97 14.08
N TYR A 58 -8.07 6.51 14.69
CA TYR A 58 -7.26 7.30 15.62
C TYR A 58 -6.70 8.57 14.95
N ASP A 59 -6.24 8.45 13.70
CA ASP A 59 -5.75 9.56 12.88
C ASP A 59 -6.87 10.43 12.29
N GLU A 60 -8.13 10.12 12.64
CA GLU A 60 -9.34 10.82 12.19
C GLU A 60 -9.57 10.78 10.68
N TYR A 61 -8.96 9.84 9.94
CA TYR A 61 -9.17 9.68 8.49
C TYR A 61 -10.47 8.96 8.17
N VAL A 62 -10.96 8.11 9.07
CA VAL A 62 -12.28 7.48 8.96
C VAL A 62 -13.09 7.67 10.24
N SER A 63 -14.41 7.58 10.11
CA SER A 63 -15.34 7.69 11.24
C SER A 63 -16.43 6.62 11.16
N ILE A 64 -16.95 6.22 12.32
CA ILE A 64 -18.06 5.27 12.39
C ILE A 64 -19.37 5.96 12.02
N ASN A 65 -20.03 5.46 10.98
CA ASN A 65 -21.43 5.77 10.70
C ASN A 65 -22.35 4.70 11.32
N GLN A 66 -22.82 4.95 12.55
CA GLN A 66 -23.70 4.02 13.26
C GLN A 66 -25.02 3.71 12.54
N ARG A 67 -25.54 4.68 11.76
CA ARG A 67 -26.79 4.51 11.01
C ARG A 67 -26.61 3.58 9.81
N LYS A 68 -25.48 3.71 9.11
CA LYS A 68 -25.15 2.88 7.93
C LYS A 68 -24.38 1.60 8.28
N LYS A 69 -24.00 1.42 9.55
CA LYS A 69 -23.21 0.28 10.06
C LYS A 69 -21.91 0.06 9.28
N ARG A 70 -21.24 1.15 8.93
CA ARG A 70 -19.98 1.16 8.18
C ARG A 70 -19.06 2.32 8.59
N TYR A 71 -17.83 2.30 8.14
CA TYR A 71 -16.91 3.43 8.20
C TYR A 71 -17.15 4.36 7.00
N ASP A 72 -17.20 5.68 7.25
CA ASP A 72 -17.19 6.71 6.20
C ASP A 72 -15.86 7.49 6.30
N ILE A 73 -15.24 7.80 5.15
CA ILE A 73 -14.04 8.66 5.10
C ILE A 73 -14.42 10.07 5.58
N THR A 74 -13.58 10.66 6.43
CA THR A 74 -13.78 12.02 6.92
C THR A 74 -13.26 13.05 5.91
N LYS A 75 -13.53 14.34 6.16
CA LYS A 75 -12.91 15.41 5.38
C LYS A 75 -11.38 15.33 5.42
N ARG A 76 -10.82 15.06 6.61
CA ARG A 76 -9.38 14.90 6.82
C ARG A 76 -8.82 13.69 6.07
N GLY A 77 -9.57 12.58 6.01
CA GLY A 77 -9.19 11.42 5.22
C GLY A 77 -9.13 11.72 3.72
N LEU A 78 -10.10 12.47 3.19
CA LEU A 78 -10.08 12.91 1.79
C LEU A 78 -8.91 13.87 1.50
N GLU A 79 -8.64 14.81 2.41
CA GLU A 79 -7.47 15.71 2.33
C GLU A 79 -6.17 14.92 2.33
N TYR A 80 -6.05 13.89 3.18
CA TYR A 80 -4.88 13.02 3.22
C TYR A 80 -4.70 12.21 1.93
N ILE A 81 -5.79 11.68 1.33
CA ILE A 81 -5.71 11.02 0.01
C ILE A 81 -5.18 11.99 -1.06
N GLY A 82 -5.65 13.24 -1.06
CA GLY A 82 -5.13 14.28 -1.95
C GLY A 82 -3.63 14.51 -1.80
N LEU A 83 -3.13 14.58 -0.55
CA LEU A 83 -1.69 14.69 -0.28
C LEU A 83 -0.88 13.49 -0.79
N LEU A 84 -1.44 12.27 -0.70
CA LEU A 84 -0.78 11.06 -1.23
C LEU A 84 -0.72 11.08 -2.77
N ILE A 85 -1.75 11.61 -3.42
CA ILE A 85 -1.77 11.81 -4.87
C ILE A 85 -0.69 12.83 -5.27
N ASP A 86 -0.68 14.01 -4.64
CA ASP A 86 0.31 15.05 -4.93
C ASP A 86 1.75 14.57 -4.67
N GLU A 87 1.94 13.72 -3.65
CA GLU A 87 3.22 13.10 -3.36
C GLU A 87 3.64 12.11 -4.44
N ALA A 88 2.74 11.22 -4.86
CA ALA A 88 3.02 10.25 -5.93
C ALA A 88 3.31 10.94 -7.27
N GLU A 89 2.50 11.92 -7.66
CA GLU A 89 2.69 12.71 -8.89
C GLU A 89 4.05 13.39 -8.89
N ARG A 90 4.46 13.99 -7.77
CA ARG A 90 5.78 14.62 -7.68
C ARG A 90 6.92 13.64 -7.94
N TYR A 91 6.88 12.46 -7.34
CA TYR A 91 7.93 11.46 -7.57
C TYR A 91 7.90 10.94 -9.01
N ILE A 92 6.71 10.79 -9.60
CA ILE A 92 6.57 10.38 -10.99
C ILE A 92 7.15 11.43 -11.93
N ASP A 93 6.72 12.69 -11.79
CA ASP A 93 7.21 13.80 -12.60
C ASP A 93 8.71 14.04 -12.45
N GLU A 94 9.29 13.68 -11.31
CA GLU A 94 10.71 13.84 -11.01
C GLU A 94 11.57 12.71 -11.60
N PHE A 95 11.07 11.46 -11.59
CA PHE A 95 11.89 10.27 -11.86
C PHE A 95 11.40 9.38 -13.01
N ASP A 96 10.37 9.77 -13.77
CA ASP A 96 9.80 8.91 -14.85
C ASP A 96 10.76 8.61 -15.99
N ASP A 97 11.70 9.51 -16.26
CA ASP A 97 12.76 9.38 -17.25
C ASP A 97 14.11 8.88 -16.67
N GLU A 98 14.19 8.63 -15.36
CA GLU A 98 15.41 8.19 -14.68
C GLU A 98 15.52 6.66 -14.60
N GLU A 99 16.76 6.16 -14.63
CA GLU A 99 17.02 4.76 -14.33
C GLU A 99 16.77 4.48 -12.84
N ALA A 100 16.26 3.29 -12.53
CA ALA A 100 15.86 2.96 -11.16
C ALA A 100 17.02 3.03 -10.15
N GLU A 101 18.27 2.79 -10.59
CA GLU A 101 19.46 2.89 -9.73
C GLU A 101 19.73 4.34 -9.30
N ASP A 102 19.66 5.28 -10.25
CA ASP A 102 19.90 6.70 -10.02
C ASP A 102 18.82 7.30 -9.11
N MET A 103 17.54 7.00 -9.38
CA MET A 103 16.42 7.38 -8.52
C MET A 103 16.63 6.91 -7.07
N VAL A 104 17.04 5.65 -6.87
CA VAL A 104 17.23 5.11 -5.51
C VAL A 104 18.40 5.77 -4.79
N GLU A 105 19.49 6.06 -5.49
CA GLU A 105 20.62 6.82 -4.93
C GLU A 105 20.17 8.21 -4.48
N GLU A 106 19.48 8.96 -5.33
CA GLU A 106 18.99 10.30 -4.99
C GLU A 106 18.01 10.30 -3.80
N LEU A 107 17.04 9.37 -3.80
CA LEU A 107 16.08 9.25 -2.70
C LEU A 107 16.79 8.96 -1.36
N ARG A 108 17.84 8.13 -1.38
CA ARG A 108 18.65 7.83 -0.19
C ARG A 108 19.45 9.05 0.28
N GLU A 109 20.08 9.79 -0.63
CA GLU A 109 20.78 11.04 -0.31
C GLU A 109 19.85 12.07 0.36
N ARG A 110 18.58 12.08 -0.05
CA ARG A 110 17.52 12.94 0.50
C ARG A 110 16.87 12.40 1.78
N ASN A 111 17.29 11.24 2.28
CA ASN A 111 16.67 10.52 3.41
C ASN A 111 15.17 10.25 3.21
N ILE A 112 14.77 9.96 1.97
CA ILE A 112 13.39 9.60 1.62
C ILE A 112 13.24 8.07 1.68
N ASP A 113 12.11 7.60 2.21
CA ASP A 113 11.77 6.16 2.23
C ASP A 113 11.50 5.67 0.80
N VAL A 114 12.49 5.00 0.23
CA VAL A 114 12.43 4.47 -1.14
C VAL A 114 11.29 3.48 -1.34
N LEU A 115 10.97 2.66 -0.33
CA LEU A 115 9.88 1.69 -0.42
C LEU A 115 8.52 2.39 -0.42
N ARG A 116 8.39 3.48 0.33
CA ARG A 116 7.21 4.35 0.26
C ARG A 116 7.04 4.94 -1.13
N VAL A 117 8.10 5.48 -1.74
CA VAL A 117 8.04 6.05 -3.10
C VAL A 117 7.55 4.99 -4.09
N ARG A 118 8.17 3.81 -4.07
CA ARG A 118 7.79 2.71 -4.96
C ARG A 118 6.35 2.24 -4.71
N PHE A 119 5.91 2.18 -3.45
CA PHE A 119 4.53 1.86 -3.11
C PHE A 119 3.56 2.92 -3.65
N LEU A 120 3.82 4.20 -3.42
CA LEU A 120 2.96 5.30 -3.90
C LEU A 120 2.86 5.33 -5.42
N TRP A 121 3.96 5.07 -6.12
CA TRP A 121 3.97 4.98 -7.59
C TRP A 121 3.01 3.89 -8.09
N GLY A 122 3.13 2.66 -7.57
CA GLY A 122 2.26 1.55 -7.95
C GLY A 122 0.81 1.75 -7.52
N TRP A 123 0.61 2.36 -6.35
CA TRP A 123 -0.70 2.74 -5.84
C TRP A 123 -1.38 3.78 -6.74
N TYR A 124 -0.66 4.80 -7.21
CA TYR A 124 -1.17 5.87 -8.06
C TYR A 124 -1.47 5.38 -9.49
N GLN A 125 -0.53 4.67 -10.12
CA GLN A 125 -0.66 4.15 -11.49
C GLN A 125 -1.64 2.98 -11.63
N GLY A 126 -2.25 2.53 -10.53
CA GLY A 126 -3.22 1.43 -10.52
C GLY A 126 -2.61 0.04 -10.63
N GLU A 127 -1.30 -0.10 -10.42
CA GLU A 127 -0.61 -1.40 -10.38
C GLU A 127 -1.22 -2.32 -9.31
N PHE A 128 -1.60 -1.75 -8.17
CA PHE A 128 -2.15 -2.50 -7.04
C PHE A 128 -3.69 -2.59 -7.04
N ASP A 129 -4.36 -2.11 -8.10
CA ASP A 129 -5.84 -2.15 -8.16
C ASP A 129 -6.37 -3.59 -8.18
N ASP A 130 -5.59 -4.50 -8.78
CA ASP A 130 -5.79 -5.95 -8.76
C ASP A 130 -4.52 -6.66 -8.25
N LEU A 131 -4.51 -6.97 -6.94
CA LEU A 131 -3.41 -7.69 -6.31
C LEU A 131 -3.29 -9.16 -6.75
N THR A 132 -4.33 -9.75 -7.35
CA THR A 132 -4.22 -11.08 -7.98
C THR A 132 -3.40 -10.96 -9.26
N LEU A 133 -3.70 -9.96 -10.10
CA LEU A 133 -2.96 -9.69 -11.32
C LEU A 133 -1.49 -9.31 -11.04
N PHE A 134 -1.25 -8.52 -9.98
CA PHE A 134 0.11 -8.22 -9.51
C PHE A 134 0.91 -9.51 -9.24
N GLN A 135 0.33 -10.46 -8.48
CA GLN A 135 0.97 -11.74 -8.18
C GLN A 135 1.22 -12.58 -9.44
N GLU A 136 0.23 -12.62 -10.34
CA GLU A 136 0.34 -13.38 -11.59
C GLU A 136 1.45 -12.84 -12.50
N ARG A 137 1.56 -11.51 -12.64
CA ARG A 137 2.62 -10.85 -13.41
C ARG A 137 4.01 -11.13 -12.85
N ARG A 138 4.13 -11.28 -11.53
CA ARG A 138 5.38 -11.62 -10.84
C ARG A 138 5.64 -13.13 -10.72
N GLY A 139 4.76 -13.98 -11.25
CA GLY A 139 4.92 -15.42 -11.21
C GLY A 139 4.79 -16.05 -9.81
N MET A 140 4.15 -15.36 -8.87
CA MET A 140 3.99 -15.80 -7.48
C MET A 140 3.06 -17.02 -7.40
N ARG A 141 3.41 -18.00 -6.55
CA ARG A 141 2.68 -19.27 -6.38
C ARG A 141 2.76 -19.78 -4.93
N PRO A 142 1.62 -20.13 -4.29
CA PRO A 142 0.25 -20.01 -4.78
C PRO A 142 -0.21 -18.55 -4.87
N VAL A 143 -1.27 -18.27 -5.66
CA VAL A 143 -1.86 -16.93 -5.74
C VAL A 143 -2.89 -16.77 -4.61
N GLU A 144 -2.67 -15.81 -3.72
CA GLU A 144 -3.62 -15.40 -2.68
C GLU A 144 -4.68 -14.49 -3.28
N ARG A 145 -5.95 -14.93 -3.23
CA ARG A 145 -7.08 -14.19 -3.82
C ARG A 145 -7.70 -13.20 -2.84
N LEU A 146 -7.43 -13.36 -1.54
CA LEU A 146 -7.85 -12.44 -0.51
C LEU A 146 -6.82 -11.32 -0.40
N TRP A 147 -7.08 -10.23 -1.15
CA TRP A 147 -6.23 -9.05 -1.19
C TRP A 147 -5.80 -8.51 0.20
N PRO A 148 -6.63 -8.53 1.27
CA PRO A 148 -6.21 -8.02 2.58
C PRO A 148 -5.09 -8.88 3.18
N ILE A 149 -5.17 -10.21 3.00
CA ILE A 149 -4.17 -11.15 3.49
C ILE A 149 -2.86 -10.92 2.75
N PHE A 150 -2.94 -10.80 1.41
CA PHE A 150 -1.74 -10.57 0.61
C PHE A 150 -1.09 -9.22 0.91
N LEU A 151 -1.86 -8.13 0.97
CA LEU A 151 -1.36 -6.79 1.29
C LEU A 151 -0.66 -6.71 2.66
N MET A 152 -1.13 -7.49 3.63
CA MET A 152 -0.54 -7.54 4.98
C MET A 152 0.60 -8.57 5.10
N SER A 153 0.87 -9.35 4.06
CA SER A 153 1.92 -10.37 4.06
C SER A 153 3.31 -9.75 3.85
N ASP A 154 4.36 -10.42 4.37
CA ASP A 154 5.74 -10.10 4.01
C ASP A 154 6.00 -10.27 2.51
N GLU A 155 5.30 -11.21 1.88
CA GLU A 155 5.51 -11.58 0.48
C GLU A 155 5.17 -10.44 -0.48
N PHE A 156 4.13 -9.64 -0.20
CA PHE A 156 3.81 -8.45 -0.99
C PHE A 156 4.97 -7.45 -0.98
N TYR A 157 5.49 -7.10 0.21
CA TYR A 157 6.54 -6.09 0.32
C TYR A 157 7.91 -6.62 -0.09
N ALA A 158 8.19 -7.91 0.11
CA ALA A 158 9.39 -8.54 -0.43
C ALA A 158 9.39 -8.49 -1.96
N ASN A 159 8.24 -8.70 -2.60
CA ASN A 159 8.12 -8.55 -4.06
C ASN A 159 8.23 -7.09 -4.50
N LEU A 160 7.70 -6.15 -3.73
CA LEU A 160 7.83 -4.73 -4.02
C LEU A 160 9.29 -4.26 -3.95
N ALA A 161 10.04 -4.77 -2.98
CA ALA A 161 11.46 -4.48 -2.80
C ALA A 161 12.35 -4.98 -3.95
N LEU A 162 11.89 -5.96 -4.75
CA LEU A 162 12.62 -6.40 -5.95
C LEU A 162 12.74 -5.30 -7.01
N ASP A 163 11.88 -4.29 -6.97
CA ASP A 163 11.93 -3.16 -7.89
C ASP A 163 12.84 -2.03 -7.38
N VAL A 164 13.45 -2.20 -6.22
CA VAL A 164 14.27 -1.18 -5.57
C VAL A 164 15.72 -1.67 -5.54
N PRO A 165 16.59 -1.20 -6.45
CA PRO A 165 18.00 -1.59 -6.47
C PRO A 165 18.70 -1.45 -5.12
N GLY A 166 19.38 -2.52 -4.69
CA GLY A 166 20.13 -2.54 -3.45
C GLY A 166 19.28 -2.41 -2.17
N TYR A 167 17.96 -2.59 -2.22
CA TYR A 167 17.12 -2.56 -1.02
C TYR A 167 17.39 -3.76 -0.12
N GLY A 168 17.61 -3.52 1.18
CA GLY A 168 17.94 -4.55 2.16
C GLY A 168 19.38 -5.07 2.11
N GLN A 169 20.27 -4.46 1.30
CA GLN A 169 21.71 -4.72 1.32
C GLN A 169 22.41 -3.58 2.07
N ASP A 170 22.41 -3.66 3.40
CA ASP A 170 23.27 -2.84 4.26
C ASP A 170 24.53 -3.63 4.66
#